data_AF-A0A7S4EVG8-F1
#
_entry.id   AF-A0A7S4EVG8-F1
#
_cell.length_a   1.000
_cell.length_b   1.000
_cell.length_c   1.000
_cell.angle_alpha   90.00
_cell.angle_beta   90.00
_cell.angle_gamma   90.00
#
_symmetry.space_group_name_H-M   'P 1'
#
loop_
_entity.id
_entity.type
_entity.pdbx_description
1 polymer ?
#
loop_
_entity_poly.entity_id
_entity_poly.type
_entity_poly.pdbx_seq_one_letter_code
_entity_poly.pdbx_strand_id
1 'polypeptide(L)'
;MPAPEARRAESVEAAPFKTALIDGERVEVSNYLVTSPGIVQGGCAGHWLAGRIRRRIVPEDVILNLSHGAAIPRVPDLGDGQRHAWRAVAHDHTQVWIAKWRDPVCGSWRYVRAELETAYMRRRFWLATTCVHLGTEAGQHPCPP
;
A
#
# COMPACT_ATOMS: atom_id res chain seq x y z
N MET A 1 -4.54 21.58 -15.41
CA MET A 1 -3.32 21.44 -14.57
C MET A 1 -3.68 21.91 -13.17
N PRO A 2 -3.52 21.11 -12.10
CA PRO A 2 -3.80 21.57 -10.75
C PRO A 2 -2.85 22.72 -10.36
N ALA A 3 -3.36 23.67 -9.57
CA ALA A 3 -2.65 24.85 -9.10
C ALA A 3 -1.34 24.46 -8.36
N PRO A 4 -0.28 25.30 -8.42
CA PRO A 4 1.01 24.99 -7.81
C PRO A 4 0.94 24.76 -6.29
N GLU A 5 -0.03 25.36 -5.61
CA GLU A 5 -0.27 25.18 -4.18
C GLU A 5 -0.86 23.80 -3.85
N ALA A 6 -1.79 23.30 -4.66
CA ALA A 6 -2.39 21.97 -4.48
C ALA A 6 -1.34 20.85 -4.62
N ARG A 7 -0.40 20.99 -5.57
CA ARG A 7 0.73 20.05 -5.72
C ARG A 7 1.69 20.03 -4.53
N ARG A 8 1.87 21.18 -3.86
CA ARG A 8 2.70 21.29 -2.64
C ARG A 8 2.01 20.65 -1.43
N ALA A 9 0.72 20.91 -1.22
CA ALA A 9 -0.06 20.26 -0.16
C ALA A 9 -0.08 18.73 -0.31
N GLU A 10 -0.35 18.24 -1.52
CA GLU A 10 -0.36 16.81 -1.83
C GLU A 10 1.01 16.15 -1.57
N SER A 11 2.11 16.88 -1.78
CA SER A 11 3.46 16.39 -1.51
C SER A 11 3.79 16.29 -0.01
N VAL A 12 3.19 17.15 0.83
CA VAL A 12 3.39 17.14 2.29
C VAL A 12 2.59 15.99 2.92
N GLU A 13 1.33 15.80 2.50
CA GLU A 13 0.49 14.72 3.01
C GLU A 13 0.93 13.33 2.49
N ALA A 14 1.52 13.26 1.29
CA ALA A 14 2.06 12.02 0.74
C ALA A 14 3.42 11.64 1.34
N ALA A 15 4.16 12.57 1.95
CA ALA A 15 5.50 12.33 2.48
C ALA A 15 5.63 11.10 3.40
N PRO A 16 4.75 10.85 4.39
CA PRO A 16 4.87 9.69 5.27
C PRO A 16 4.63 8.34 4.57
N PHE A 17 3.97 8.32 3.41
CA PHE A 17 3.63 7.08 2.70
C PHE A 17 4.66 6.69 1.63
N LYS A 18 5.64 7.56 1.35
CA LYS A 18 6.69 7.30 0.34
C LYS A 18 7.77 6.35 0.83
N THR A 19 7.93 6.18 2.13
CA THR A 19 8.98 5.35 2.72
C THR A 19 8.40 4.38 3.74
N ALA A 20 8.88 3.14 3.74
CA ALA A 20 8.58 2.13 4.74
C ALA A 20 9.87 1.60 5.37
N LEU A 21 9.77 1.09 6.58
CA LEU A 21 10.88 0.43 7.26
C LEU A 21 10.70 -1.09 7.13
N ILE A 22 11.62 -1.74 6.43
CA ILE A 22 11.56 -3.18 6.20
C ILE A 22 12.87 -3.79 6.72
N ASP A 23 12.76 -4.66 7.74
CA ASP A 23 13.91 -5.25 8.46
C ASP A 23 14.97 -4.23 8.93
N GLY A 24 14.55 -3.02 9.28
CA GLY A 24 15.43 -1.94 9.74
C GLY A 24 16.04 -1.09 8.61
N GLU A 25 15.82 -1.42 7.34
CA GLU A 25 16.20 -0.58 6.20
C GLU A 25 15.04 0.31 5.75
N ARG A 26 15.32 1.59 5.45
CA ARG A 26 14.35 2.50 4.85
C ARG A 26 14.25 2.21 3.35
N VAL A 27 13.07 1.83 2.91
CA VAL A 27 12.79 1.43 1.52
C VAL A 27 11.73 2.35 0.93
N GLU A 28 11.94 2.78 -0.31
CA GLU A 28 10.94 3.56 -1.04
C GLU A 28 9.77 2.67 -1.45
N VAL A 29 8.55 3.16 -1.18
CA VAL A 29 7.31 2.48 -1.49
C VAL A 29 6.79 2.99 -2.82
N SER A 30 6.44 2.07 -3.72
CA SER A 30 5.75 2.41 -4.96
C SER A 30 4.27 2.05 -4.90
N ASN A 31 3.49 2.74 -5.74
CA ASN A 31 2.05 2.52 -5.89
C ASN A 31 1.24 2.66 -4.57
N TYR A 32 1.65 3.57 -3.69
CA TYR A 32 0.96 3.86 -2.42
C TYR A 32 -0.36 4.62 -2.61
N LEU A 33 -0.54 5.29 -3.75
CA LEU A 33 -1.79 5.95 -4.10
C LEU A 33 -2.80 4.93 -4.62
N VAL A 34 -3.87 4.75 -3.87
CA VAL A 34 -5.03 3.97 -4.32
C VAL A 34 -5.66 4.67 -5.51
N THR A 35 -5.99 3.92 -6.55
CA THR A 35 -6.55 4.54 -7.74
C THR A 35 -7.91 5.16 -7.45
N SER A 36 -8.08 6.41 -7.88
CA SER A 36 -9.33 7.15 -7.74
C SER A 36 -10.52 6.42 -8.39
N PRO A 37 -11.74 6.60 -7.85
CA PRO A 37 -12.95 6.13 -8.51
C PRO A 37 -13.13 6.84 -9.86
N GLY A 38 -13.65 6.13 -10.85
CA GLY A 38 -13.84 6.70 -12.18
C GLY A 38 -14.13 5.66 -13.25
N ILE A 39 -14.32 6.13 -14.48
CA ILE A 39 -14.52 5.25 -15.63
C ILE A 39 -13.17 4.66 -16.01
N VAL A 40 -13.11 3.34 -16.14
CA VAL A 40 -11.91 2.66 -16.65
C VAL A 40 -11.70 3.06 -18.09
N GLN A 41 -10.67 3.87 -18.32
CA GLN A 41 -10.18 4.18 -19.65
C GLN A 41 -9.44 2.94 -20.19
N GLY A 42 -9.68 2.59 -21.46
CA GLY A 42 -9.29 1.31 -22.08
C GLY A 42 -7.79 1.07 -22.29
N GLY A 43 -6.93 1.42 -21.33
CA GLY A 43 -5.49 1.16 -21.32
C GLY A 43 -5.13 -0.29 -20.90
N CYS A 44 -4.13 -0.46 -20.03
CA CYS A 44 -3.59 -1.77 -19.61
C CYS A 44 -4.60 -2.79 -19.04
N ALA A 45 -5.84 -2.38 -18.77
CA ALA A 45 -6.94 -3.27 -18.38
C ALA A 45 -7.54 -4.06 -19.55
N GLY A 46 -7.15 -3.76 -20.80
CA GLY A 46 -7.72 -4.37 -22.00
C GLY A 46 -9.00 -3.67 -22.45
N HIS A 47 -9.23 -3.64 -23.76
CA HIS A 47 -10.35 -2.90 -24.36
C HIS A 47 -11.73 -3.40 -23.91
N TRP A 48 -11.84 -4.63 -23.39
CA TRP A 48 -13.08 -5.23 -22.88
C TRP A 48 -13.50 -4.74 -21.49
N LEU A 49 -12.59 -4.12 -20.72
CA LEU A 49 -12.89 -3.47 -19.44
C LEU A 49 -13.13 -1.97 -19.57
N ALA A 50 -12.91 -1.41 -20.75
CA ALA A 50 -13.14 0.00 -21.02
C ALA A 50 -14.62 0.38 -20.79
N GLY A 51 -14.85 1.53 -20.17
CA GLY A 51 -16.20 2.02 -19.89
C GLY A 51 -16.85 1.48 -18.61
N ARG A 52 -16.24 0.51 -17.92
CA ARG A 52 -16.74 0.06 -16.61
C ARG A 52 -16.45 1.10 -15.53
N ILE A 53 -17.38 1.22 -14.58
CA ILE A 53 -17.24 2.12 -13.43
C ILE A 53 -16.38 1.44 -12.38
N ARG A 54 -15.25 2.07 -12.04
CA ARG A 54 -14.41 1.69 -10.90
C ARG A 54 -14.92 2.40 -9.66
N ARG A 55 -15.47 1.62 -8.73
CA ARG A 55 -15.90 2.13 -7.41
C ARG A 55 -14.70 2.57 -6.57
N ARG A 56 -14.94 3.45 -5.61
CA ARG A 56 -13.94 3.84 -4.60
C ARG A 56 -13.56 2.61 -3.78
N ILE A 57 -12.27 2.42 -3.55
CA ILE A 57 -11.78 1.42 -2.61
C ILE A 57 -11.90 2.00 -1.21
N VAL A 58 -12.51 1.25 -0.32
CA VAL A 58 -12.68 1.61 1.10
C VAL A 58 -11.66 0.83 1.95
N PRO A 59 -11.33 1.28 3.17
CA PRO A 59 -10.43 0.58 4.08
C PRO A 59 -10.82 -0.89 4.33
N GLU A 60 -12.12 -1.20 4.29
CA GLU A 60 -12.69 -2.54 4.46
C GLU A 60 -12.38 -3.49 3.28
N ASP A 61 -11.92 -2.96 2.14
CA ASP A 61 -11.45 -3.75 1.00
C ASP A 61 -9.93 -4.01 1.05
N VAL A 62 -9.20 -3.31 1.94
CA VAL A 62 -7.73 -3.31 2.00
C VAL A 62 -7.23 -4.26 3.10
N ILE A 63 -6.30 -5.13 2.74
CA ILE A 63 -5.59 -6.02 3.64
C ILE A 63 -4.17 -5.48 3.81
N LEU A 64 -3.74 -5.31 5.06
CA LEU A 64 -2.39 -4.88 5.39
C LEU A 64 -1.50 -6.10 5.69
N ASN A 65 -0.22 -6.02 5.35
CA ASN A 65 0.81 -6.95 5.78
C ASN A 65 1.80 -6.23 6.67
N LEU A 66 1.83 -6.57 7.95
CA LEU A 66 2.66 -5.93 8.95
C LEU A 66 3.39 -7.00 9.77
N SER A 67 4.46 -6.65 10.48
CA SER A 67 5.02 -7.54 11.48
C SER A 67 4.09 -7.66 12.69
N HIS A 68 4.21 -8.74 13.49
CA HIS A 68 3.37 -8.98 14.67
C HIS A 68 3.45 -7.88 15.75
N GLY A 69 4.44 -6.99 15.69
CA GLY A 69 4.61 -5.86 16.63
C GLY A 69 4.57 -4.48 15.97
N ALA A 70 4.28 -4.39 14.67
CA ALA A 70 4.25 -3.11 13.98
C ALA A 70 2.98 -2.31 14.31
N ALA A 71 3.15 -0.98 14.38
CA ALA A 71 2.03 -0.06 14.56
C ALA A 71 1.06 -0.17 13.36
N ILE A 72 -0.21 -0.46 13.65
CA ILE A 72 -1.26 -0.48 12.65
C ILE A 72 -1.62 0.98 12.31
N PRO A 73 -1.58 1.38 11.02
CA PRO A 73 -1.89 2.73 10.62
C PRO A 73 -3.35 3.06 10.95
N ARG A 74 -3.60 4.28 11.43
CA ARG A 74 -4.97 4.73 11.68
C ARG A 74 -5.72 4.86 10.36
N VAL A 75 -6.95 4.38 10.34
CA VAL A 75 -7.83 4.52 9.17
C VAL A 75 -8.20 6.00 8.99
N PRO A 76 -8.02 6.58 7.79
CA PRO A 76 -8.39 7.96 7.53
C PRO A 76 -9.91 8.14 7.62
N ASP A 77 -10.34 9.33 8.07
CA ASP A 77 -11.75 9.70 8.06
C ASP A 77 -12.19 9.93 6.60
N LEU A 78 -13.19 9.17 6.16
CA LEU A 78 -13.71 9.27 4.80
C LEU A 78 -14.77 10.37 4.66
N GLY A 79 -15.16 11.04 5.75
CA GLY A 79 -16.12 12.13 5.76
C GLY A 79 -17.58 11.70 5.60
N ASP A 80 -17.86 10.39 5.69
CA ASP A 80 -19.21 9.81 5.61
C ASP A 80 -19.86 9.59 6.99
N GLY A 81 -19.16 9.99 8.07
CA GLY A 81 -19.63 9.86 9.44
C GLY A 81 -19.58 8.44 9.99
N GLN A 82 -18.95 7.49 9.27
CA GLN A 82 -18.80 6.11 9.69
C GLN A 82 -17.40 5.83 10.23
N ARG A 83 -17.32 4.86 11.17
CA ARG A 83 -16.04 4.36 11.66
C ARG A 83 -15.58 3.22 10.75
N HIS A 84 -14.51 3.49 10.01
CA HIS A 84 -13.90 2.51 9.12
C HIS A 84 -12.84 1.68 9.83
N ALA A 85 -12.69 0.44 9.36
CA ALA A 85 -11.68 -0.49 9.82
C ALA A 85 -10.99 -1.15 8.63
N TRP A 86 -9.71 -1.52 8.80
CA TRP A 86 -9.02 -2.34 7.82
C TRP A 86 -9.68 -3.71 7.70
N ARG A 87 -9.73 -4.27 6.49
CA ARG A 87 -10.33 -5.59 6.25
C ARG A 87 -9.71 -6.67 7.12
N ALA A 88 -8.39 -6.69 7.13
CA ALA A 88 -7.57 -7.63 7.88
C ALA A 88 -6.14 -7.13 7.94
N VAL A 89 -5.44 -7.51 9.02
CA VAL A 89 -3.99 -7.41 9.13
C VAL A 89 -3.43 -8.81 9.06
N ALA A 90 -2.62 -9.07 8.05
CA ALA A 90 -1.88 -10.31 7.88
C ALA A 90 -0.43 -10.11 8.32
N HIS A 91 0.22 -11.22 8.67
CA HIS A 91 1.62 -11.27 9.06
C HIS A 91 2.33 -12.33 8.20
N ASP A 92 2.41 -12.05 6.90
CA ASP A 92 3.04 -12.94 5.93
C ASP A 92 4.44 -12.45 5.59
N HIS A 93 5.44 -13.19 6.08
CA HIS A 93 6.84 -12.88 5.87
C HIS A 93 7.37 -13.37 4.51
N THR A 94 6.62 -14.20 3.79
CA THR A 94 7.04 -14.77 2.50
C THR A 94 6.84 -13.79 1.33
N GLN A 95 5.98 -12.79 1.50
CA GLN A 95 5.65 -11.83 0.46
C GLN A 95 6.00 -10.40 0.90
N VAL A 96 6.49 -9.59 -0.05
CA VAL A 96 6.99 -8.23 0.22
C VAL A 96 5.95 -7.13 -0.07
N TRP A 97 4.65 -7.49 -0.14
CA TRP A 97 3.59 -6.49 -0.23
C TRP A 97 3.32 -5.91 1.16
N ILE A 98 2.98 -4.63 1.20
CA ILE A 98 2.66 -3.85 2.40
C ILE A 98 1.14 -3.76 2.57
N ALA A 99 0.43 -3.53 1.46
CA ALA A 99 -1.02 -3.52 1.42
C ALA A 99 -1.48 -4.16 0.11
N LYS A 100 -2.64 -4.81 0.14
CA LYS A 100 -3.28 -5.35 -1.06
C LYS A 100 -4.78 -5.18 -1.02
N TRP A 101 -5.38 -5.01 -2.18
CA TRP A 101 -6.83 -4.98 -2.34
C TRP A 101 -7.23 -5.65 -3.64
N ARG A 102 -8.50 -6.05 -3.72
CA ARG A 102 -9.06 -6.60 -4.95
C ARG A 102 -9.59 -5.47 -5.82
N ASP A 103 -9.17 -5.45 -7.07
CA ASP A 103 -9.72 -4.50 -8.02
C ASP A 103 -11.19 -4.87 -8.34
N PRO A 104 -12.14 -3.93 -8.21
CA PRO A 104 -13.55 -4.23 -8.42
C PRO A 104 -13.91 -4.45 -9.88
N VAL A 105 -13.07 -4.01 -10.82
CA VAL A 105 -13.36 -4.10 -12.25
C VAL A 105 -12.75 -5.36 -12.85
N CYS A 106 -11.44 -5.58 -12.65
CA CYS A 106 -10.78 -6.78 -13.19
C CYS A 106 -10.80 -7.98 -12.25
N GLY A 107 -11.11 -7.79 -10.97
CA GLY A 107 -11.08 -8.86 -9.97
C GLY A 107 -9.68 -9.30 -9.55
N SER A 108 -8.63 -8.76 -10.18
CA SER A 108 -7.22 -9.04 -9.88
C SER A 108 -6.77 -8.34 -8.60
N TRP A 109 -5.76 -8.90 -7.95
CA TRP A 109 -5.12 -8.29 -6.80
C TRP A 109 -4.21 -7.13 -7.21
N ARG A 110 -4.36 -6.01 -6.51
CA ARG A 110 -3.45 -4.86 -6.56
C ARG A 110 -2.61 -4.86 -5.29
N TYR A 111 -1.35 -4.49 -5.42
CA TYR A 111 -0.38 -4.53 -4.34
C TYR A 111 0.33 -3.17 -4.22
N VAL A 112 0.55 -2.76 -2.99
CA VAL A 112 1.55 -1.77 -2.58
C VAL A 112 2.78 -2.55 -2.16
N ARG A 113 3.94 -2.21 -2.71
CA ARG A 113 5.19 -2.90 -2.38
C ARG A 113 6.35 -1.91 -2.40
N ALA A 114 7.45 -2.34 -1.78
CA ALA A 114 8.73 -1.70 -2.00
C ALA A 114 9.14 -1.75 -3.48
N GLU A 115 9.82 -0.70 -3.92
CA GLU A 115 10.33 -0.64 -5.29
C GLU A 115 11.35 -1.77 -5.55
N LEU A 116 11.22 -2.44 -6.70
CA LEU A 116 11.99 -3.67 -7.00
C LEU A 116 13.49 -3.42 -7.12
N GLU A 117 13.90 -2.19 -7.44
CA GLU A 117 15.31 -1.84 -7.62
C GLU A 117 16.03 -1.46 -6.34
N THR A 118 15.32 -1.40 -5.22
CA THR A 118 15.93 -1.08 -3.94
C THR A 118 17.00 -2.12 -3.60
N ALA A 119 18.11 -1.66 -3.00
CA ALA A 119 19.20 -2.55 -2.61
C ALA A 119 18.72 -3.72 -1.74
N TYR A 120 17.68 -3.46 -0.93
CA TYR A 120 16.91 -4.45 -0.18
C TYR A 120 16.34 -5.56 -1.10
N MET A 121 15.52 -5.20 -2.09
CA MET A 121 14.90 -6.18 -3.00
C MET A 121 15.94 -6.95 -3.85
N ARG A 122 17.03 -6.28 -4.26
CA ARG A 122 18.12 -6.93 -5.02
C ARG A 122 18.86 -8.00 -4.19
N ARG A 123 19.08 -7.76 -2.89
CA ARG A 123 19.74 -8.72 -1.98
C ARG A 123 18.83 -9.87 -1.56
N ARG A 124 17.52 -9.67 -1.62
CA ARG A 124 16.52 -10.56 -1.02
C ARG A 124 15.87 -11.54 -1.99
N PHE A 125 16.35 -11.60 -3.24
CA PHE A 125 15.84 -12.54 -4.25
C PHE A 125 15.89 -14.03 -3.81
N TRP A 126 16.57 -14.33 -2.68
CA TRP A 126 16.72 -15.67 -2.09
C TRP A 126 16.34 -15.81 -0.59
N LEU A 127 15.81 -14.78 0.09
CA LEU A 127 15.52 -14.84 1.54
C LEU A 127 14.01 -14.66 1.83
N ALA A 128 13.43 -15.61 2.57
CA ALA A 128 11.98 -15.84 2.66
C ALA A 128 11.23 -15.16 3.82
N THR A 129 11.87 -14.27 4.61
CA THR A 129 11.27 -13.85 5.91
C THR A 129 11.30 -12.34 6.17
N THR A 130 10.38 -11.58 5.56
CA THR A 130 10.32 -10.09 5.52
C THR A 130 9.41 -9.48 6.59
N CYS A 131 9.90 -8.49 7.33
CA CYS A 131 9.16 -7.86 8.43
C CYS A 131 8.95 -6.36 8.15
N VAL A 132 7.70 -6.02 7.80
CA VAL A 132 7.28 -4.67 7.40
C VAL A 132 6.81 -3.88 8.62
N HIS A 133 7.39 -2.71 8.82
CA HIS A 133 7.02 -1.75 9.87
C HIS A 133 6.62 -0.41 9.22
N LEU A 134 5.45 0.10 9.61
CA LEU A 134 5.00 1.43 9.22
C LEU A 134 5.31 2.42 10.36
N GLY A 135 6.34 3.25 10.21
CA GLY A 135 6.72 4.25 11.21
C GLY A 135 8.23 4.44 11.37
N THR A 136 8.62 5.45 12.17
CA THR A 136 10.01 5.85 12.43
C THR A 136 10.74 5.01 13.48
N GLU A 137 10.05 4.12 14.18
CA GLU A 137 10.60 3.39 15.32
C GLU A 137 10.60 1.89 15.06
N ALA A 138 11.78 1.35 14.76
CA ALA A 138 12.03 -0.08 14.76
C ALA A 138 12.14 -0.57 16.21
N GLY A 139 11.08 -1.18 16.72
CA GLY A 139 11.23 -2.14 17.80
C GLY A 139 12.00 -3.34 17.26
N GLN A 140 13.23 -3.54 17.73
CA GLN A 140 14.10 -4.65 17.35
C GLN A 140 13.56 -5.96 17.96
N HIS A 141 12.49 -6.49 17.37
CA HIS A 141 12.01 -7.82 17.68
C HIS A 141 12.49 -8.76 16.58
N PRO A 142 13.31 -9.78 16.90
CA PRO A 142 13.73 -10.76 15.91
C PRO A 142 12.48 -11.46 15.37
N CYS A 143 12.30 -11.40 14.06
CA CYS A 143 11.24 -12.15 13.41
C CYS A 143 11.50 -13.65 13.61
N PRO A 144 10.49 -14.44 14.02
CA PRO A 144 10.64 -15.88 14.10
C PRO A 144 10.96 -16.46 12.70
N PRO A 145 11.70 -17.58 12.64
CA PRO A 145 12.14 -18.20 11.39
C PRO A 145 10.97 -18.67 10.52
#